data_AF-R7U726-F1
#
_entry.id   AF-R7U726-F1
#
_cell.length_a   1.000
_cell.length_b   1.000
_cell.length_c   1.000
_cell.angle_alpha   90.00
_cell.angle_beta   90.00
_cell.angle_gamma   90.00
#
_symmetry.space_group_name_H-M   'P 1'
#
loop_
_entity.id
_entity.type
_entity.pdbx_description
1 polymer ?
#
loop_
_entity_poly.entity_id
_entity_poly.type
_entity_poly.pdbx_seq_one_letter_code
_entity_poly.pdbx_strand_id
1 'polypeptide(L)'
;MRLTQNAKDDIVALQDFHDVGWLRVDLRPIKQVLTTYASKWVWTFTKYLCDQVTRMLENLDQFLKRTEPAIEEITGEERDTASFKRMMCLFNEVSAQQQEMDSKFTAMHRTVLLVKKYGQKLPPSTQGLFDAAPARWNSLKTKVSLAKQRLGPRIQEESESISKDLATFGDRVMVLDQELANSSVYSREFPIAEAWSTIDTFVQRLDVLENEAQDLIELQELLEANVVNFGLLPQCRLDLSNLKQVWETVRLIEEQQSQWRKHRWQKMNTAFLKEETTKQVEIVRALPEDVCTWDVYLGLMESITTIQACLPLIDDLSNPAMHTRHWKQLVRVTGGAVQIDNDTLKRMTLGELLSLGLQKHGDDVRAIVQRAVKDLSIEHSLKTYEEVWLSKLFELKDHETGPLSLLKNTAPIFDELESHQVALQTMQTSSAAGSFLDEVMKWQKRLQTVEAVLSMWLQVQEKWLQIEEVWLHDELKQALPTDSNLFAQINRDFHLLMRATERNPNVLMCCQRKSSFTLHSDVLLIN
;
A
#
# COMPACT_ATOMS: atom_id res chain seq x y z
N MET A 1 9.60 -1.71 -72.25
CA MET A 1 9.45 -2.54 -73.48
C MET A 1 8.90 -1.76 -74.68
N ARG A 2 7.71 -1.12 -74.62
CA ARG A 2 7.22 -0.29 -75.75
C ARG A 2 8.12 0.91 -76.05
N LEU A 3 8.52 1.67 -75.04
CA LEU A 3 9.41 2.83 -75.19
C LEU A 3 10.81 2.45 -75.73
N THR A 4 11.35 1.30 -75.30
CA THR A 4 12.65 0.80 -75.77
C THR A 4 12.59 0.27 -77.20
N GLN A 5 11.41 -0.18 -77.66
CA GLN A 5 11.20 -0.60 -79.05
C GLN A 5 11.03 0.62 -79.96
N ASN A 6 10.22 1.60 -79.56
CA ASN A 6 10.09 2.86 -80.29
C ASN A 6 11.45 3.55 -80.41
N ALA A 7 12.24 3.60 -79.32
CA ALA A 7 13.59 4.13 -79.37
C ALA A 7 14.49 3.35 -80.35
N LYS A 8 14.35 2.03 -80.45
CA LYS A 8 15.10 1.21 -81.42
C LYS A 8 14.68 1.54 -82.87
N ASP A 9 13.39 1.68 -83.11
CA ASP A 9 12.84 2.01 -84.43
C ASP A 9 13.25 3.46 -84.84
N ASP A 10 13.26 4.40 -83.89
CA ASP A 10 13.73 5.77 -84.07
C ASP A 10 15.25 5.83 -84.34
N ILE A 11 16.06 5.01 -83.65
CA ILE A 11 17.52 4.91 -83.89
C ILE A 11 17.81 4.37 -85.29
N VAL A 12 17.01 3.42 -85.78
CA VAL A 12 17.13 2.87 -87.15
C VAL A 12 16.70 3.91 -88.20
N ALA A 13 15.72 4.76 -87.89
CA ALA A 13 15.20 5.80 -88.78
C ALA A 13 16.10 7.05 -88.92
N LEU A 14 17.11 7.24 -88.06
CA LEU A 14 18.10 8.31 -88.20
C LEU A 14 18.84 8.20 -89.55
N GLN A 15 19.45 9.27 -90.05
CA GLN A 15 20.26 9.22 -91.29
C GLN A 15 21.68 8.67 -90.99
N ASP A 16 22.26 7.90 -91.92
CA ASP A 16 23.58 7.27 -91.72
C ASP A 16 24.74 8.27 -91.74
N PHE A 17 24.55 9.41 -92.42
CA PHE A 17 25.55 10.44 -92.60
C PHE A 17 24.94 11.81 -92.33
N HIS A 18 25.71 12.70 -91.72
CA HIS A 18 25.34 14.10 -91.58
C HIS A 18 26.48 14.98 -92.06
N ASP A 19 26.21 15.84 -93.04
CA ASP A 19 27.19 16.74 -93.62
C ASP A 19 27.12 18.10 -92.89
N VAL A 20 28.18 18.46 -92.14
CA VAL A 20 28.28 19.73 -91.42
C VAL A 20 29.32 20.60 -92.13
N GLY A 21 28.85 21.47 -93.03
CA GLY A 21 29.71 22.32 -93.85
C GLY A 21 30.60 21.49 -94.77
N TRP A 22 31.90 21.45 -94.49
CA TRP A 22 32.91 20.72 -95.28
C TRP A 22 33.25 19.32 -94.71
N LEU A 23 32.60 18.90 -93.62
CA LEU A 23 32.93 17.67 -92.89
C LEU A 23 31.74 16.69 -92.89
N ARG A 24 31.97 15.47 -93.38
CA ARG A 24 30.98 14.37 -93.36
C ARG A 24 31.16 13.55 -92.09
N VAL A 25 30.16 13.55 -91.22
CA VAL A 25 30.15 12.76 -89.99
C VAL A 25 29.45 11.43 -90.25
N ASP A 26 30.16 10.33 -90.02
CA ASP A 26 29.62 8.97 -90.09
C ASP A 26 28.92 8.61 -88.77
N LEU A 27 27.59 8.50 -88.80
CA LEU A 27 26.78 8.17 -87.63
C LEU A 27 26.56 6.66 -87.47
N ARG A 28 27.02 5.83 -88.42
CA ARG A 28 26.85 4.36 -88.37
C ARG A 28 27.42 3.72 -87.10
N PRO A 29 28.63 4.08 -86.60
CA PRO A 29 29.14 3.52 -85.36
C PRO A 29 28.26 3.87 -84.15
N ILE A 30 27.76 5.11 -84.09
CA ILE A 30 26.89 5.58 -83.01
C ILE A 30 25.54 4.85 -83.05
N LYS A 31 24.94 4.73 -84.24
CA LYS A 31 23.71 3.94 -84.43
C LYS A 31 23.88 2.49 -84.02
N GLN A 32 25.01 1.87 -84.38
CA GLN A 32 25.31 0.49 -84.01
C GLN A 32 25.43 0.33 -82.49
N VAL A 33 26.11 1.25 -81.80
CA VAL A 33 26.22 1.26 -80.33
C VAL A 33 24.86 1.48 -79.67
N LEU A 34 24.06 2.44 -80.13
CA LEU A 34 22.73 2.73 -79.59
C LEU A 34 21.75 1.57 -79.84
N THR A 35 21.78 0.95 -81.02
CA THR A 35 20.97 -0.24 -81.35
C THR A 35 21.37 -1.44 -80.48
N THR A 36 22.66 -1.60 -80.21
CA THR A 36 23.19 -2.64 -79.31
C THR A 36 22.72 -2.38 -77.88
N TYR A 37 22.73 -1.13 -77.41
CA TYR A 37 22.25 -0.76 -76.07
C TYR A 37 20.74 -0.99 -75.93
N ALA A 38 19.94 -0.55 -76.90
CA ALA A 38 18.49 -0.81 -76.93
C ALA A 38 18.18 -2.31 -76.95
N SER A 39 18.92 -3.09 -77.75
CA SER A 39 18.77 -4.55 -77.80
C SER A 39 19.20 -5.23 -76.50
N LYS A 40 20.24 -4.72 -75.82
CA LYS A 40 20.66 -5.18 -74.48
C LYS A 40 19.56 -4.97 -73.45
N TRP A 41 18.91 -3.79 -73.43
CA TRP A 41 17.79 -3.55 -72.51
C TRP A 41 16.58 -4.41 -72.81
N VAL A 42 16.19 -4.56 -74.08
CA VAL A 42 15.11 -5.46 -74.48
C VAL A 42 15.42 -6.91 -74.06
N TRP A 43 16.67 -7.35 -74.24
CA TRP A 43 17.13 -8.66 -73.78
C TRP A 43 17.06 -8.79 -72.25
N THR A 44 17.55 -7.82 -71.49
CA THR A 44 17.52 -7.86 -70.01
C THR A 44 16.09 -7.93 -69.48
N PHE A 45 15.16 -7.13 -70.01
CA PHE A 45 13.76 -7.19 -69.61
C PHE A 45 13.09 -8.50 -70.02
N THR A 46 13.39 -9.01 -71.22
CA THR A 46 12.83 -10.28 -71.69
C THR A 46 13.36 -11.45 -70.87
N LYS A 47 14.66 -11.44 -70.55
CA LYS A 47 15.30 -12.43 -69.66
C LYS A 47 14.69 -12.39 -68.26
N TYR A 48 14.52 -11.20 -67.68
CA TYR A 48 13.86 -11.06 -66.38
C TYR A 48 12.44 -11.65 -66.36
N LEU A 49 11.65 -11.40 -67.42
CA LEU A 49 10.31 -11.98 -67.54
C LEU A 49 10.36 -13.51 -67.72
N CYS A 50 11.30 -14.03 -68.51
CA CYS A 50 11.52 -15.47 -68.64
C CYS A 50 11.90 -16.11 -67.30
N ASP A 51 12.83 -15.51 -66.56
CA ASP A 51 13.28 -15.99 -65.26
C ASP A 51 12.13 -15.94 -64.23
N GLN A 52 11.29 -14.90 -64.28
CA GLN A 52 10.12 -14.79 -63.41
C GLN A 52 9.08 -15.89 -63.70
N VAL A 53 8.76 -16.13 -64.98
CA VAL A 53 7.86 -17.23 -65.38
C VAL A 53 8.45 -18.59 -65.00
N THR A 54 9.75 -18.77 -65.18
CA THR A 54 10.48 -20.00 -64.81
C THR A 54 10.37 -20.27 -63.31
N ARG A 55 10.65 -19.29 -62.46
CA ARG A 55 10.51 -19.44 -60.99
C ARG A 55 9.08 -19.73 -60.57
N MET A 56 8.09 -19.07 -61.17
CA MET A 56 6.68 -19.34 -60.85
C MET A 56 6.27 -20.78 -61.24
N LEU A 57 6.72 -21.27 -62.39
CA LEU A 57 6.46 -22.64 -62.84
C LEU A 57 7.22 -23.68 -62.01
N GLU A 58 8.45 -23.40 -61.61
CA GLU A 58 9.23 -24.26 -60.71
C GLU A 58 8.61 -24.33 -59.32
N ASN A 59 8.15 -23.21 -58.76
CA ASN A 59 7.44 -23.18 -57.49
C ASN A 59 6.13 -23.98 -57.57
N LEU A 60 5.38 -23.84 -58.67
CA LEU A 60 4.18 -24.63 -58.92
C LEU A 60 4.50 -26.13 -59.03
N ASP A 61 5.56 -26.50 -59.76
CA ASP A 61 5.99 -27.89 -59.92
C ASP A 61 6.44 -28.51 -58.59
N GLN A 62 7.16 -27.76 -57.76
CA GLN A 62 7.55 -28.17 -56.41
C GLN A 62 6.33 -28.35 -55.50
N PHE A 63 5.37 -27.42 -55.54
CA PHE A 63 4.10 -27.54 -54.82
C PHE A 63 3.35 -28.80 -55.26
N LEU A 64 3.13 -28.98 -56.57
CA LEU A 64 2.43 -30.14 -57.11
C LEU A 64 3.12 -31.46 -56.70
N LYS A 65 4.45 -31.54 -56.78
CA LYS A 65 5.21 -32.74 -56.36
C LYS A 65 5.09 -33.05 -54.88
N ARG A 66 4.85 -32.06 -54.03
CA ARG A 66 4.62 -32.26 -52.58
C ARG A 66 3.18 -32.67 -52.29
N THR A 67 2.21 -32.01 -52.94
CA THR A 67 0.79 -32.16 -52.62
C THR A 67 0.14 -33.35 -53.31
N GLU A 68 0.53 -33.69 -54.54
CA GLU A 68 0.02 -34.86 -55.29
C GLU A 68 0.18 -36.18 -54.51
N PRO A 69 1.37 -36.57 -54.01
CA PRO A 69 1.53 -37.81 -53.25
C PRO A 69 0.81 -37.77 -51.90
N ALA A 70 0.80 -36.61 -51.22
CA ALA A 70 0.10 -36.46 -49.94
C ALA A 70 -1.41 -36.66 -50.08
N ILE A 71 -2.02 -36.31 -51.22
CA ILE A 71 -3.45 -36.56 -51.50
C ILE A 71 -3.71 -38.01 -51.90
N GLU A 72 -2.77 -38.66 -52.59
CA GLU A 72 -2.89 -40.07 -52.98
C GLU A 72 -2.69 -41.03 -51.80
N GLU A 73 -1.88 -40.64 -50.81
CA GLU A 73 -1.65 -41.39 -49.58
C GLU A 73 -2.86 -41.34 -48.63
N ILE A 74 -3.77 -40.37 -48.81
CA ILE A 74 -5.02 -40.28 -48.05
C ILE A 74 -5.99 -41.38 -48.50
N THR A 75 -5.87 -42.53 -47.83
CA THR A 75 -6.71 -43.71 -48.03
C THR A 75 -8.02 -43.64 -47.23
N GLY A 76 -8.11 -42.75 -46.24
CA GLY A 76 -9.28 -42.60 -45.37
C GLY A 76 -9.40 -43.67 -44.27
N GLU A 77 -8.45 -44.61 -44.16
CA GLU A 77 -8.42 -45.66 -43.14
C GLU A 77 -7.73 -45.23 -41.83
N GLU A 78 -6.96 -44.15 -41.87
CA GLU A 78 -6.28 -43.62 -40.68
C GLU A 78 -7.30 -43.02 -39.70
N ARG A 79 -7.41 -43.59 -38.50
CA ARG A 79 -8.33 -43.16 -37.43
C ARG A 79 -7.78 -42.02 -36.55
N ASP A 80 -6.59 -41.51 -36.84
CA ASP A 80 -5.91 -40.53 -36.01
C ASP A 80 -6.37 -39.10 -36.32
N THR A 81 -6.72 -38.34 -35.28
CA THR A 81 -7.16 -36.93 -35.37
C THR A 81 -6.05 -36.04 -35.94
N ALA A 82 -4.78 -36.39 -35.69
CA ALA A 82 -3.64 -35.67 -36.26
C ALA A 82 -3.53 -35.86 -37.79
N SER A 83 -3.81 -37.06 -38.29
CA SER A 83 -3.91 -37.31 -39.73
C SER A 83 -5.08 -36.58 -40.37
N PHE A 84 -6.22 -36.48 -39.68
CA PHE A 84 -7.36 -35.70 -40.13
C PHE A 84 -7.05 -34.19 -40.20
N LYS A 85 -6.42 -33.62 -39.15
CA LYS A 85 -5.93 -32.22 -39.15
C LYS A 85 -5.01 -31.95 -40.36
N ARG A 86 -3.98 -32.78 -40.57
CA ARG A 86 -3.04 -32.65 -41.70
C ARG A 86 -3.75 -32.65 -43.06
N MET A 87 -4.71 -33.55 -43.24
CA MET A 87 -5.48 -33.69 -44.47
C MET A 87 -6.33 -32.45 -44.76
N MET A 88 -7.02 -31.91 -43.76
CA MET A 88 -7.82 -30.70 -43.94
C MET A 88 -6.95 -29.45 -44.14
N CYS A 89 -5.77 -29.35 -43.49
CA CYS A 89 -4.79 -28.30 -43.80
C CYS A 89 -4.39 -28.33 -45.28
N LEU A 90 -4.11 -29.52 -45.83
CA LEU A 90 -3.78 -29.70 -47.24
C LEU A 90 -4.94 -29.27 -48.15
N PHE A 91 -6.19 -29.59 -47.77
CA PHE A 91 -7.36 -29.14 -48.54
C PHE A 91 -7.54 -27.63 -48.52
N ASN A 92 -7.33 -26.97 -47.38
CA ASN A 92 -7.43 -25.52 -47.25
C ASN A 92 -6.26 -24.83 -47.97
N GLU A 93 -5.05 -25.37 -47.91
CA GLU A 93 -3.87 -24.88 -48.64
C GLU A 93 -4.08 -24.95 -50.17
N VAL A 94 -4.62 -26.06 -50.68
CA VAL A 94 -4.97 -26.18 -52.11
C VAL A 94 -6.09 -25.22 -52.50
N SER A 95 -7.09 -25.00 -51.65
CA SER A 95 -8.17 -24.05 -51.89
C SER A 95 -7.67 -22.60 -51.95
N ALA A 96 -6.81 -22.21 -51.02
CA ALA A 96 -6.19 -20.88 -51.01
C ALA A 96 -5.29 -20.67 -52.24
N GLN A 97 -4.47 -21.67 -52.59
CA GLN A 97 -3.66 -21.62 -53.80
C GLN A 97 -4.51 -21.61 -55.06
N GLN A 98 -5.69 -22.23 -55.08
CA GLN A 98 -6.60 -22.19 -56.24
C GLN A 98 -7.05 -20.77 -56.58
N GLN A 99 -7.43 -19.97 -55.59
CA GLN A 99 -7.83 -18.59 -55.82
C GLN A 99 -6.67 -17.74 -56.36
N GLU A 100 -5.44 -17.99 -55.88
CA GLU A 100 -4.24 -17.26 -56.31
C GLU A 100 -3.75 -17.73 -57.70
N MET A 101 -3.83 -19.04 -57.98
CA MET A 101 -3.26 -19.67 -59.18
C MET A 101 -3.97 -19.27 -60.46
N ASP A 102 -5.29 -19.09 -60.46
CA ASP A 102 -6.02 -18.66 -61.67
C ASP A 102 -5.56 -17.25 -62.13
N SER A 103 -5.23 -16.37 -61.17
CA SER A 103 -4.64 -15.06 -61.46
C SER A 103 -3.20 -15.18 -62.00
N LYS A 104 -2.39 -16.08 -61.40
CA LYS A 104 -1.01 -16.36 -61.81
C LYS A 104 -0.97 -16.96 -63.22
N PHE A 105 -1.86 -17.90 -63.56
CA PHE A 105 -1.95 -18.48 -64.91
C PHE A 105 -2.25 -17.41 -65.96
N THR A 106 -3.17 -16.50 -65.67
CA THR A 106 -3.49 -15.39 -66.58
C THR A 106 -2.29 -14.46 -66.79
N ALA A 107 -1.57 -14.12 -65.70
CA ALA A 107 -0.36 -13.31 -65.75
C ALA A 107 0.78 -14.00 -66.52
N MET A 108 0.99 -15.30 -66.30
CA MET A 108 1.96 -16.11 -67.03
C MET A 108 1.63 -16.14 -68.52
N HIS A 109 0.38 -16.40 -68.89
CA HIS A 109 -0.03 -16.45 -70.30
C HIS A 109 0.22 -15.13 -71.04
N ARG A 110 -0.07 -13.99 -70.40
CA ARG A 110 0.23 -12.65 -70.93
C ARG A 110 1.73 -12.42 -71.08
N THR A 111 2.52 -12.87 -70.11
CA THR A 111 3.98 -12.72 -70.11
C THR A 111 4.63 -13.57 -71.20
N VAL A 112 4.19 -14.82 -71.38
CA VAL A 112 4.67 -15.71 -72.45
C VAL A 112 4.32 -15.16 -73.84
N LEU A 113 3.11 -14.62 -74.03
CA LEU A 113 2.73 -13.95 -75.28
C LEU A 113 3.61 -12.73 -75.56
N LEU A 114 3.95 -11.96 -74.53
CA LEU A 114 4.81 -10.80 -74.65
C LEU A 114 6.25 -11.20 -75.03
N VAL A 115 6.82 -12.20 -74.37
CA VAL A 115 8.14 -12.77 -74.67
C VAL A 115 8.20 -13.29 -76.11
N LYS A 116 7.15 -14.01 -76.57
CA LYS A 116 7.02 -14.51 -77.94
C LYS A 116 6.93 -13.38 -78.98
N LYS A 117 6.23 -12.29 -78.65
CA LYS A 117 6.13 -11.08 -79.50
C LYS A 117 7.48 -10.39 -79.70
N TYR A 118 8.37 -10.44 -78.70
CA TYR A 118 9.71 -9.86 -78.76
C TYR A 118 10.79 -10.84 -79.27
N GLY A 119 10.40 -11.95 -79.89
CA GLY A 119 11.29 -12.84 -80.63
C GLY A 119 12.15 -13.76 -79.76
N GLN A 120 11.89 -13.85 -78.46
CA GLN A 120 12.54 -14.83 -77.59
C GLN A 120 11.64 -16.04 -77.37
N LYS A 121 12.27 -17.21 -77.36
CA LYS A 121 11.62 -18.47 -76.99
C LYS A 121 11.94 -18.77 -75.54
N LEU A 122 10.96 -19.30 -74.82
CA LEU A 122 11.21 -19.89 -73.51
C LEU A 122 12.15 -21.09 -73.67
N PRO A 123 13.01 -21.37 -72.66
CA PRO A 123 13.74 -22.63 -72.58
C PRO A 123 12.82 -23.84 -72.79
N PRO A 124 13.28 -24.91 -73.46
CA PRO A 124 12.45 -26.08 -73.75
C PRO A 124 11.93 -26.78 -72.49
N SER A 125 12.69 -26.75 -71.39
CA SER A 125 12.27 -27.26 -70.08
C SER A 125 11.10 -26.47 -69.49
N THR A 126 11.11 -25.14 -69.60
CA THR A 126 10.08 -24.27 -69.03
C THR A 126 8.85 -24.19 -69.92
N GLN A 127 9.01 -24.36 -71.23
CA GLN A 127 7.90 -24.53 -72.16
C GLN A 127 7.12 -25.83 -71.85
N GLY A 128 7.82 -26.95 -71.61
CA GLY A 128 7.18 -28.21 -71.22
C GLY A 128 6.42 -28.10 -69.89
N LEU A 129 6.99 -27.41 -68.89
CA LEU A 129 6.31 -27.12 -67.63
C LEU A 129 5.11 -26.21 -67.81
N PHE A 130 5.19 -25.18 -68.66
CA PHE A 130 4.08 -24.29 -68.95
C PHE A 130 2.92 -25.00 -69.64
N ASP A 131 3.21 -25.86 -70.62
CA ASP A 131 2.20 -26.61 -71.36
C ASP A 131 1.53 -27.70 -70.49
N ALA A 132 2.30 -28.32 -69.57
CA ALA A 132 1.79 -29.35 -68.65
C ALA A 132 1.12 -28.78 -67.38
N ALA A 133 1.45 -27.56 -66.95
CA ALA A 133 1.00 -26.99 -65.68
C ALA A 133 -0.54 -26.90 -65.54
N PRO A 134 -1.32 -26.43 -66.54
CA PRO A 134 -2.78 -26.39 -66.44
C PRO A 134 -3.39 -27.78 -66.32
N ALA A 135 -2.86 -28.76 -67.06
CA ALA A 135 -3.35 -30.14 -67.03
C ALA A 135 -3.08 -30.79 -65.68
N ARG A 136 -1.87 -30.62 -65.12
CA ARG A 136 -1.52 -31.13 -63.78
C ARG A 136 -2.32 -30.45 -62.68
N TRP A 137 -2.50 -29.14 -62.77
CA TRP A 137 -3.34 -28.38 -61.82
C TRP A 137 -4.80 -28.86 -61.83
N ASN A 138 -5.38 -29.08 -63.02
CA ASN A 138 -6.73 -29.63 -63.15
C ASN A 138 -6.83 -31.08 -62.67
N SER A 139 -5.79 -31.90 -62.89
CA SER A 139 -5.69 -33.25 -62.33
C SER A 139 -5.69 -33.21 -60.80
N LEU A 140 -4.86 -32.35 -60.20
CA LEU A 140 -4.84 -32.13 -58.75
C LEU A 140 -6.20 -31.66 -58.21
N LYS A 141 -6.84 -30.67 -58.86
CA LYS A 141 -8.20 -30.22 -58.52
C LYS A 141 -9.21 -31.36 -58.53
N THR A 142 -9.14 -32.23 -59.54
CA THR A 142 -10.04 -33.38 -59.67
C THR A 142 -9.79 -34.41 -58.56
N LYS A 143 -8.51 -34.71 -58.26
CA LYS A 143 -8.13 -35.61 -57.16
C LYS A 143 -8.56 -35.07 -55.80
N VAL A 144 -8.37 -33.77 -55.55
CA VAL A 144 -8.84 -33.11 -54.31
C VAL A 144 -10.35 -33.13 -54.20
N SER A 145 -11.07 -32.86 -55.29
CA SER A 145 -12.54 -32.93 -55.31
C SER A 145 -13.05 -34.34 -54.99
N LEU A 146 -12.44 -35.36 -55.61
CA LEU A 146 -12.77 -36.77 -55.36
C LEU A 146 -12.46 -37.18 -53.90
N ALA A 147 -11.32 -36.74 -53.38
CA ALA A 147 -10.93 -36.98 -51.98
C ALA A 147 -11.92 -36.29 -51.02
N LYS A 148 -12.27 -35.03 -51.25
CA LYS A 148 -13.30 -34.30 -50.47
C LYS A 148 -14.66 -35.00 -50.52
N GLN A 149 -15.09 -35.50 -51.69
CA GLN A 149 -16.36 -36.23 -51.82
C GLN A 149 -16.34 -37.55 -51.06
N ARG A 150 -15.24 -38.30 -51.13
CA ARG A 150 -15.06 -39.57 -50.39
C ARG A 150 -15.08 -39.36 -48.87
N LEU A 151 -14.50 -38.24 -48.42
CA LEU A 151 -14.35 -37.92 -47.01
C LEU A 151 -15.48 -37.04 -46.46
N GLY A 152 -16.42 -36.61 -47.30
CA GLY A 152 -17.55 -35.77 -46.93
C GLY A 152 -18.34 -36.28 -45.71
N PRO A 153 -18.74 -37.58 -45.67
CA PRO A 153 -19.44 -38.13 -44.50
C PRO A 153 -18.61 -38.05 -43.22
N ARG A 154 -17.29 -38.28 -43.32
CA ARG A 154 -16.37 -38.23 -42.19
C ARG A 154 -16.12 -36.80 -41.71
N ILE A 155 -16.00 -35.83 -42.63
CA ILE A 155 -15.90 -34.41 -42.29
C ILE A 155 -17.18 -33.95 -41.57
N GLN A 156 -18.34 -34.43 -42.00
CA GLN A 156 -19.62 -34.15 -41.34
C GLN A 156 -19.70 -34.77 -39.95
N GLU A 157 -19.34 -36.05 -39.79
CA GLU A 157 -19.29 -36.74 -38.49
C GLU A 157 -18.31 -36.05 -37.52
N GLU A 158 -17.11 -35.70 -37.97
CA GLU A 158 -16.11 -34.99 -37.15
C GLU A 158 -16.57 -33.57 -36.81
N SER A 159 -17.23 -32.86 -37.73
CA SER A 159 -17.80 -31.53 -37.47
C SER A 159 -18.92 -31.57 -36.42
N GLU A 160 -19.77 -32.59 -36.48
CA GLU A 160 -20.80 -32.84 -35.45
C GLU A 160 -20.18 -33.24 -34.11
N SER A 161 -19.15 -34.08 -34.11
CA SER A 161 -18.39 -34.44 -32.91
C SER A 161 -17.74 -33.21 -32.28
N ILE A 162 -17.05 -32.38 -33.07
CA ILE A 162 -16.37 -31.17 -32.61
C ILE A 162 -17.38 -30.13 -32.10
N SER A 163 -18.55 -30.01 -32.75
CA SER A 163 -19.62 -29.13 -32.25
C SER A 163 -20.13 -29.59 -30.87
N LYS A 164 -20.23 -30.91 -30.66
CA LYS A 164 -20.60 -31.49 -29.37
C LYS A 164 -19.48 -31.30 -28.33
N ASP A 165 -18.23 -31.53 -28.71
CA ASP A 165 -17.07 -31.37 -27.84
C ASP A 165 -16.93 -29.90 -27.42
N LEU A 166 -17.12 -28.94 -28.33
CA LEU A 166 -17.18 -27.50 -28.06
C LEU A 166 -18.29 -27.12 -27.07
N ALA A 167 -19.49 -27.71 -27.21
CA ALA A 167 -20.58 -27.49 -26.27
C ALA A 167 -20.22 -28.01 -24.87
N THR A 168 -19.69 -29.25 -24.78
CA THR A 168 -19.25 -29.81 -23.50
C THR A 168 -18.06 -29.06 -22.88
N PHE A 169 -17.18 -28.51 -23.72
CA PHE A 169 -16.08 -27.66 -23.29
C PHE A 169 -16.60 -26.34 -22.73
N GLY A 170 -17.56 -25.69 -23.40
CA GLY A 170 -18.23 -24.49 -22.91
C GLY A 170 -18.89 -24.70 -21.55
N ASP A 171 -19.57 -25.83 -21.36
CA ASP A 171 -20.17 -26.21 -20.08
C ASP A 171 -19.09 -26.38 -18.98
N ARG A 172 -17.97 -27.05 -19.30
CA ARG A 172 -16.84 -27.23 -18.37
C ARG A 172 -16.21 -25.90 -17.95
N VAL A 173 -16.06 -24.96 -18.90
CA VAL A 173 -15.52 -23.61 -18.62
C VAL A 173 -16.49 -22.82 -17.75
N MET A 174 -17.80 -22.87 -18.02
CA MET A 174 -18.81 -22.24 -17.17
C MET A 174 -18.85 -22.83 -15.76
N VAL A 175 -18.70 -24.15 -15.61
CA VAL A 175 -18.61 -24.78 -14.28
C VAL A 175 -17.37 -24.30 -13.54
N LEU A 176 -16.22 -24.21 -14.21
CA LEU A 176 -15.00 -23.70 -13.59
C LEU A 176 -15.13 -22.24 -13.17
N ASP A 177 -15.75 -21.41 -14.01
CA ASP A 177 -16.04 -20.00 -13.70
C ASP A 177 -16.98 -19.86 -12.49
N GLN A 178 -18.05 -20.67 -12.42
CA GLN A 178 -18.95 -20.69 -11.26
C GLN A 178 -18.28 -21.24 -9.99
N GLU A 179 -17.44 -22.27 -10.11
CA GLU A 179 -16.65 -22.81 -9.00
C GLU A 179 -15.63 -21.78 -8.50
N LEU A 180 -15.01 -21.04 -9.42
CA LEU A 180 -14.09 -19.96 -9.10
C LEU A 180 -14.85 -18.85 -8.37
N ALA A 181 -15.92 -18.30 -8.96
CA ALA A 181 -16.73 -17.21 -8.40
C ALA A 181 -17.33 -17.53 -7.02
N ASN A 182 -17.74 -18.77 -6.78
CA ASN A 182 -18.28 -19.21 -5.49
C ASN A 182 -17.22 -19.74 -4.51
N SER A 183 -15.95 -19.70 -4.90
CA SER A 183 -14.87 -20.22 -4.07
C SER A 183 -14.69 -19.40 -2.80
N SER A 184 -14.48 -20.08 -1.67
CA SER A 184 -14.13 -19.45 -0.38
C SER A 184 -12.77 -18.76 -0.40
N VAL A 185 -12.02 -18.86 -1.49
CA VAL A 185 -10.72 -18.21 -1.69
C VAL A 185 -10.85 -16.67 -1.77
N TYR A 186 -12.06 -16.15 -2.00
CA TYR A 186 -12.36 -14.71 -1.89
C TYR A 186 -12.67 -14.25 -0.46
N SER A 187 -12.78 -15.17 0.51
CA SER A 187 -13.14 -14.87 1.90
C SER A 187 -11.92 -14.67 2.80
N ARG A 188 -12.02 -13.69 3.70
CA ARG A 188 -10.97 -13.29 4.66
C ARG A 188 -10.48 -14.41 5.59
N GLU A 189 -11.34 -15.37 5.92
CA GLU A 189 -11.03 -16.42 6.91
C GLU A 189 -10.31 -17.64 6.32
N PHE A 190 -10.03 -17.63 5.01
CA PHE A 190 -9.41 -18.78 4.37
C PHE A 190 -7.92 -18.89 4.73
N PRO A 191 -7.41 -20.07 5.14
CA PRO A 191 -6.01 -20.23 5.49
C PRO A 191 -5.11 -19.95 4.29
N ILE A 192 -4.06 -19.14 4.47
CA ILE A 192 -3.10 -18.79 3.39
C ILE A 192 -2.56 -20.05 2.69
N ALA A 193 -2.23 -21.10 3.45
CA ALA A 193 -1.70 -22.34 2.88
C ALA A 193 -2.71 -23.09 2.00
N GLU A 194 -3.99 -23.10 2.38
CA GLU A 194 -5.05 -23.72 1.61
C GLU A 194 -5.44 -22.86 0.40
N ALA A 195 -5.34 -21.52 0.53
CA ALA A 195 -5.55 -20.59 -0.58
C ALA A 195 -4.61 -20.92 -1.74
N TRP A 196 -3.31 -21.01 -1.48
CA TRP A 196 -2.31 -21.35 -2.51
C TRP A 196 -2.55 -22.72 -3.15
N SER A 197 -2.89 -23.74 -2.36
CA SER A 197 -3.19 -25.07 -2.89
C SER A 197 -4.41 -25.05 -3.81
N THR A 198 -5.44 -24.31 -3.42
CA THR A 198 -6.69 -24.20 -4.18
C THR A 198 -6.46 -23.44 -5.49
N ILE A 199 -5.71 -22.33 -5.42
CA ILE A 199 -5.30 -21.55 -6.60
C ILE A 199 -4.49 -22.40 -7.56
N ASP A 200 -3.51 -23.15 -7.07
CA ASP A 200 -2.67 -23.99 -7.92
C ASP A 200 -3.49 -25.09 -8.59
N THR A 201 -4.46 -25.67 -7.88
CA THR A 201 -5.40 -26.64 -8.45
C THR A 201 -6.25 -26.02 -9.57
N PHE A 202 -6.75 -24.80 -9.39
CA PHE A 202 -7.50 -24.08 -10.43
C PHE A 202 -6.62 -23.70 -11.62
N VAL A 203 -5.37 -23.29 -11.39
CA VAL A 203 -4.41 -22.97 -12.45
C VAL A 203 -4.06 -24.22 -13.27
N GLN A 204 -3.81 -25.36 -12.63
CA GLN A 204 -3.57 -26.62 -13.33
C GLN A 204 -4.79 -27.04 -14.17
N ARG A 205 -6.01 -26.91 -13.63
CA ARG A 205 -7.24 -27.18 -14.38
C ARG A 205 -7.41 -26.22 -15.57
N LEU A 206 -7.09 -24.94 -15.37
CA LEU A 206 -7.16 -23.93 -16.43
C LEU A 206 -6.11 -24.19 -17.52
N ASP A 207 -4.87 -24.54 -17.17
CA ASP A 207 -3.82 -24.87 -18.15
C ASP A 207 -4.23 -26.08 -19.03
N VAL A 208 -4.89 -27.09 -18.44
CA VAL A 208 -5.44 -28.22 -19.23
C VAL A 208 -6.52 -27.72 -20.19
N LEU A 209 -7.44 -26.89 -19.73
CA LEU A 209 -8.51 -26.33 -20.59
C LEU A 209 -7.98 -25.37 -21.65
N GLU A 210 -6.93 -24.59 -21.38
CA GLU A 210 -6.30 -23.70 -22.36
C GLU A 210 -5.61 -24.51 -23.47
N ASN A 211 -4.93 -25.60 -23.12
CA ASN A 211 -4.35 -26.52 -24.11
C ASN A 211 -5.44 -27.19 -24.96
N GLU A 212 -6.51 -27.70 -24.32
CA GLU A 212 -7.67 -28.26 -25.04
C GLU A 212 -8.35 -27.20 -25.94
N ALA A 213 -8.48 -25.96 -25.48
CA ALA A 213 -9.06 -24.86 -26.25
C ALA A 213 -8.22 -24.56 -27.50
N GLN A 214 -6.90 -24.56 -27.40
CA GLN A 214 -6.02 -24.33 -28.54
C GLN A 214 -6.19 -25.42 -29.61
N ASP A 215 -6.29 -26.69 -29.19
CA ASP A 215 -6.59 -27.80 -30.08
C ASP A 215 -7.96 -27.67 -30.77
N LEU A 216 -8.97 -27.22 -30.02
CA LEU A 216 -10.34 -27.02 -30.52
C LEU A 216 -10.46 -25.80 -31.44
N ILE A 217 -9.74 -24.71 -31.17
CA ILE A 217 -9.68 -23.52 -32.04
C ILE A 217 -9.06 -23.88 -33.39
N GLU A 218 -7.94 -24.62 -33.38
CA GLU A 218 -7.33 -25.11 -34.62
C GLU A 218 -8.29 -25.99 -35.42
N LEU A 219 -9.01 -26.91 -34.76
CA LEU A 219 -10.02 -27.76 -35.41
C LEU A 219 -11.20 -26.95 -35.96
N GLN A 220 -11.61 -25.92 -35.24
CA GLN A 220 -12.69 -25.02 -35.64
C GLN A 220 -12.33 -24.17 -36.86
N GLU A 221 -11.15 -23.55 -36.88
CA GLU A 221 -10.65 -22.77 -38.04
C GLU A 221 -10.55 -23.66 -39.28
N LEU A 222 -10.09 -24.89 -39.08
CA LEU A 222 -9.89 -25.88 -40.13
C LEU A 222 -11.20 -26.37 -40.77
N LEU A 223 -12.30 -26.40 -39.99
CA LEU A 223 -13.63 -26.86 -40.42
C LEU A 223 -14.61 -25.72 -40.77
N GLU A 224 -14.19 -24.46 -40.64
CA GLU A 224 -15.05 -23.27 -40.84
C GLU A 224 -16.34 -23.29 -39.98
N ALA A 225 -16.29 -23.95 -38.81
CA ALA A 225 -17.42 -24.07 -37.90
C ALA A 225 -17.64 -22.78 -37.07
N ASN A 226 -18.89 -22.47 -36.70
CA ASN A 226 -19.27 -21.23 -35.98
C ASN A 226 -18.43 -20.96 -34.73
N VAL A 227 -17.70 -19.83 -34.72
CA VAL A 227 -16.79 -19.39 -33.63
C VAL A 227 -17.51 -19.38 -32.29
N VAL A 228 -17.07 -20.26 -31.39
CA VAL A 228 -17.54 -20.26 -29.99
C VAL A 228 -16.71 -19.20 -29.23
N ASN A 229 -17.34 -18.49 -28.30
CA ASN A 229 -16.68 -17.42 -27.57
C ASN A 229 -15.77 -18.00 -26.47
N PHE A 230 -14.46 -18.05 -26.73
CA PHE A 230 -13.44 -18.48 -25.76
C PHE A 230 -13.03 -17.37 -24.76
N GLY A 231 -13.73 -16.23 -24.73
CA GLY A 231 -13.38 -15.06 -23.92
C GLY A 231 -13.38 -15.29 -22.40
N LEU A 232 -14.02 -16.36 -21.92
CA LEU A 232 -14.06 -16.72 -20.50
C LEU A 232 -12.71 -17.25 -19.98
N LEU A 233 -11.92 -17.93 -20.82
CA LEU A 233 -10.62 -18.48 -20.40
C LEU A 233 -9.61 -17.37 -20.05
N PRO A 234 -9.39 -16.33 -20.89
CA PRO A 234 -8.56 -15.20 -20.53
C PRO A 234 -9.05 -14.46 -19.28
N GLN A 235 -10.36 -14.37 -19.05
CA GLN A 235 -10.93 -13.74 -17.85
C GLN A 235 -10.59 -14.54 -16.60
N CYS A 236 -10.86 -15.85 -16.59
CA CYS A 236 -10.46 -16.75 -15.50
C CYS A 236 -8.95 -16.70 -15.23
N ARG A 237 -8.12 -16.60 -16.28
CA ARG A 237 -6.65 -16.46 -16.15
C ARG A 237 -6.26 -15.17 -15.45
N LEU A 238 -6.90 -14.06 -15.85
CA LEU A 238 -6.70 -12.76 -15.23
C LEU A 238 -7.12 -12.78 -13.75
N ASP A 239 -8.28 -13.35 -13.45
CA ASP A 239 -8.80 -13.46 -12.07
C ASP A 239 -7.89 -14.30 -11.19
N LEU A 240 -7.41 -15.46 -11.67
CA LEU A 240 -6.44 -16.29 -10.94
C LEU A 240 -5.09 -15.60 -10.75
N SER A 241 -4.62 -14.84 -11.75
CA SER A 241 -3.39 -14.05 -11.62
C SER A 241 -3.53 -12.94 -10.58
N ASN A 242 -4.65 -12.20 -10.63
CA ASN A 242 -4.98 -11.17 -9.65
C ASN A 242 -5.06 -11.78 -8.25
N LEU A 243 -5.70 -12.94 -8.14
CA LEU A 243 -5.87 -13.63 -6.87
C LEU A 243 -4.53 -14.16 -6.30
N LYS A 244 -3.59 -14.61 -7.14
CA LYS A 244 -2.21 -14.87 -6.70
C LYS A 244 -1.53 -13.63 -6.13
N GLN A 245 -1.63 -12.49 -6.81
CA GLN A 245 -1.02 -11.22 -6.35
C GLN A 245 -1.62 -10.75 -5.01
N VAL A 246 -2.93 -10.91 -4.85
CA VAL A 246 -3.64 -10.56 -3.61
C VAL A 246 -3.16 -11.42 -2.46
N TRP A 247 -3.12 -12.75 -2.62
CA TRP A 247 -2.68 -13.65 -1.55
C TRP A 247 -1.19 -13.52 -1.23
N GLU A 248 -0.34 -13.15 -2.20
CA GLU A 248 1.05 -12.77 -1.95
C GLU A 248 1.15 -11.50 -1.10
N THR A 249 0.35 -10.48 -1.44
CA THR A 249 0.27 -9.22 -0.69
C THR A 249 -0.26 -9.45 0.73
N VAL A 250 -1.30 -10.28 0.89
CA VAL A 250 -1.84 -10.69 2.20
C VAL A 250 -0.77 -11.37 3.03
N ARG A 251 -0.03 -12.33 2.46
CA ARG A 251 1.04 -13.03 3.17
C ARG A 251 2.13 -12.07 3.64
N LEU A 252 2.60 -11.17 2.77
CA LEU A 252 3.62 -10.18 3.11
C LEU A 252 3.16 -9.28 4.26
N ILE A 253 1.92 -8.78 4.19
CA ILE A 253 1.37 -7.87 5.19
C ILE A 253 1.10 -8.60 6.50
N GLU A 254 0.54 -9.81 6.47
CA GLU A 254 0.36 -10.62 7.69
C GLU A 254 1.69 -10.97 8.35
N GLU A 255 2.73 -11.29 7.58
CA GLU A 255 4.06 -11.55 8.12
C GLU A 255 4.63 -10.30 8.79
N GLN A 256 4.56 -9.14 8.13
CA GLN A 256 4.98 -7.86 8.70
C GLN A 256 4.20 -7.51 9.97
N GLN A 257 2.86 -7.61 9.93
CA GLN A 257 2.00 -7.34 11.07
C GLN A 257 2.25 -8.35 12.21
N SER A 258 2.48 -9.63 11.91
CA SER A 258 2.82 -10.66 12.89
C SER A 258 4.16 -10.37 13.55
N GLN A 259 5.16 -9.90 12.79
CA GLN A 259 6.41 -9.42 13.37
C GLN A 259 6.15 -8.25 14.31
N TRP A 260 5.42 -7.22 13.88
CA TRP A 260 5.10 -6.07 14.75
C TRP A 260 4.35 -6.49 16.03
N ARG A 261 3.39 -7.43 15.93
CA ARG A 261 2.63 -7.96 17.06
C ARG A 261 3.50 -8.64 18.11
N LYS A 262 4.64 -9.24 17.72
CA LYS A 262 5.60 -9.88 18.65
C LYS A 262 6.48 -8.88 19.39
N HIS A 263 6.64 -7.66 18.87
CA HIS A 263 7.48 -6.64 19.49
C HIS A 263 6.78 -6.04 20.71
N ARG A 264 7.61 -5.57 21.66
CA ARG A 264 7.12 -4.84 22.84
C ARG A 264 6.66 -3.46 22.41
N TRP A 265 5.45 -3.09 22.80
CA TRP A 265 4.84 -1.83 22.37
C TRP A 265 5.61 -0.59 22.88
N GLN A 266 6.23 -0.66 24.06
CA GLN A 266 6.95 0.46 24.70
C GLN A 266 8.22 0.93 23.98
N LYS A 267 8.86 0.07 23.17
CA LYS A 267 10.09 0.41 22.43
C LYS A 267 9.83 0.72 20.97
N MET A 268 8.56 0.77 20.60
CA MET A 268 8.16 0.79 19.21
C MET A 268 8.01 2.22 18.71
N ASN A 269 8.51 2.47 17.51
CA ASN A 269 8.38 3.77 16.88
C ASN A 269 7.01 3.82 16.16
N THR A 270 6.06 4.53 16.75
CA THR A 270 4.71 4.76 16.21
C THR A 270 4.74 5.50 14.88
N ALA A 271 5.72 6.39 14.65
CA ALA A 271 5.90 7.11 13.40
C ALA A 271 6.40 6.19 12.27
N PHE A 272 7.37 5.31 12.57
CA PHE A 272 7.84 4.29 11.62
C PHE A 272 6.70 3.35 11.21
N LEU A 273 5.93 2.85 12.19
CA LEU A 273 4.77 2.01 11.89
C LEU A 273 3.72 2.74 11.06
N LYS A 274 3.50 4.04 11.29
CA LYS A 274 2.56 4.83 10.48
C LYS A 274 3.03 4.93 9.03
N GLU A 275 4.32 5.15 8.81
CA GLU A 275 4.91 5.19 7.47
C GLU A 275 4.78 3.82 6.78
N GLU A 276 5.16 2.74 7.44
CA GLU A 276 5.06 1.39 6.88
C GLU A 276 3.61 0.97 6.62
N THR A 277 2.69 1.30 7.52
CA THR A 277 1.27 1.01 7.31
C THR A 277 0.70 1.86 6.16
N THR A 278 1.23 3.06 5.92
CA THR A 278 0.85 3.88 4.74
C THR A 278 1.37 3.24 3.45
N LYS A 279 2.62 2.75 3.45
CA LYS A 279 3.17 1.96 2.33
C LYS A 279 2.34 0.71 2.06
N GLN A 280 1.88 0.01 3.10
CA GLN A 280 0.97 -1.14 2.95
C GLN A 280 -0.35 -0.73 2.27
N VAL A 281 -0.95 0.42 2.63
CA VAL A 281 -2.14 0.93 1.93
C VAL A 281 -1.85 1.22 0.47
N GLU A 282 -0.70 1.80 0.14
CA GLU A 282 -0.31 2.07 -1.25
C GLU A 282 -0.14 0.79 -2.07
N ILE A 283 0.51 -0.24 -1.51
CA ILE A 283 0.67 -1.55 -2.14
C ILE A 283 -0.70 -2.19 -2.39
N VAL A 284 -1.62 -2.13 -1.41
CA VAL A 284 -2.97 -2.68 -1.56
C VAL A 284 -3.78 -1.88 -2.58
N ARG A 285 -3.64 -0.55 -2.63
CA ARG A 285 -4.30 0.29 -3.65
C ARG A 285 -3.73 0.15 -5.06
N ALA A 286 -2.50 -0.34 -5.20
CA ALA A 286 -1.89 -0.62 -6.50
C ALA A 286 -2.44 -1.90 -7.15
N LEU A 287 -3.22 -2.70 -6.42
CA LEU A 287 -3.91 -3.86 -6.97
C LEU A 287 -5.03 -3.44 -7.95
N PRO A 288 -5.39 -4.28 -8.94
CA PRO A 288 -6.42 -3.96 -9.93
C PRO A 288 -7.79 -3.66 -9.30
N GLU A 289 -8.58 -2.77 -9.92
CA GLU A 289 -9.89 -2.34 -9.39
C GLU A 289 -10.88 -3.50 -9.21
N ASP A 290 -10.78 -4.55 -10.04
CA ASP A 290 -11.65 -5.74 -9.99
C ASP A 290 -11.55 -6.49 -8.65
N VAL A 291 -10.38 -6.40 -8.00
CA VAL A 291 -10.06 -7.04 -6.72
C VAL A 291 -10.68 -6.30 -5.53
N CYS A 292 -10.99 -5.01 -5.67
CA CYS A 292 -11.49 -4.17 -4.58
C CYS A 292 -12.84 -4.62 -4.01
N THR A 293 -13.57 -5.44 -4.77
CA THR A 293 -14.86 -6.01 -4.37
C THR A 293 -14.72 -7.25 -3.49
N TRP A 294 -13.54 -7.86 -3.41
CA TRP A 294 -13.33 -9.13 -2.72
C TRP A 294 -13.19 -8.94 -1.21
N ASP A 295 -13.79 -9.84 -0.43
CA ASP A 295 -13.76 -9.77 1.04
C ASP A 295 -12.33 -9.85 1.61
N VAL A 296 -11.41 -10.57 0.95
CA VAL A 296 -9.99 -10.60 1.31
C VAL A 296 -9.36 -9.20 1.22
N TYR A 297 -9.67 -8.43 0.17
CA TYR A 297 -9.19 -7.06 0.00
C TYR A 297 -9.76 -6.13 1.08
N LEU A 298 -11.07 -6.19 1.30
CA LEU A 298 -11.75 -5.37 2.30
C LEU A 298 -11.26 -5.69 3.71
N GLY A 299 -11.09 -6.98 4.03
CA GLY A 299 -10.56 -7.43 5.32
C GLY A 299 -9.11 -7.03 5.57
N LEU A 300 -8.28 -7.04 4.53
CA LEU A 300 -6.89 -6.56 4.60
C LEU A 300 -6.85 -5.04 4.84
N MET A 301 -7.64 -4.28 4.09
CA MET A 301 -7.78 -2.83 4.28
C MET A 301 -8.33 -2.48 5.66
N GLU A 302 -9.30 -3.23 6.15
CA GLU A 302 -9.84 -3.06 7.51
C GLU A 302 -8.77 -3.36 8.58
N SER A 303 -7.96 -4.40 8.39
CA SER A 303 -6.86 -4.72 9.31
C SER A 303 -5.83 -3.59 9.38
N ILE A 304 -5.41 -3.09 8.21
CA ILE A 304 -4.45 -1.99 8.09
C ILE A 304 -5.00 -0.71 8.72
N THR A 305 -6.25 -0.34 8.40
CA THR A 305 -6.90 0.87 8.95
C THR A 305 -7.14 0.75 10.46
N THR A 306 -7.45 -0.44 10.97
CA THR A 306 -7.55 -0.71 12.41
C THR A 306 -6.21 -0.46 13.11
N ILE A 307 -5.10 -0.94 12.53
CA ILE A 307 -3.76 -0.66 13.07
C ILE A 307 -3.47 0.84 13.03
N GLN A 308 -3.73 1.53 11.91
CA GLN A 308 -3.52 2.98 11.79
C GLN A 308 -4.32 3.78 12.82
N ALA A 309 -5.56 3.40 13.09
CA ALA A 309 -6.41 4.05 14.10
C ALA A 309 -5.89 3.82 15.52
N CYS A 310 -5.27 2.66 15.80
CA CYS A 310 -4.65 2.37 17.09
C CYS A 310 -3.31 3.09 17.29
N LEU A 311 -2.53 3.39 16.26
CA LEU A 311 -1.22 4.06 16.38
C LEU A 311 -1.23 5.36 17.20
N PRO A 312 -2.12 6.35 16.95
CA PRO A 312 -2.17 7.56 17.78
C PRO A 312 -2.58 7.28 19.21
N LEU A 313 -3.46 6.28 19.45
CA LEU A 313 -3.85 5.88 20.80
C LEU A 313 -2.69 5.21 21.55
N ILE A 314 -1.82 4.47 20.85
CA ILE A 314 -0.61 3.89 21.43
C ILE A 314 0.37 5.00 21.82
N ASP A 315 0.49 6.04 21.00
CA ASP A 315 1.32 7.21 21.30
C ASP A 315 0.82 7.95 22.55
N ASP A 316 -0.50 8.20 22.62
CA ASP A 316 -1.16 8.77 23.79
C ASP A 316 -0.92 7.92 25.06
N LEU A 317 -1.01 6.59 24.94
CA LEU A 317 -0.78 5.64 26.03
C LEU A 317 0.70 5.51 26.44
N SER A 318 1.63 5.88 25.56
CA SER A 318 3.07 5.91 25.86
C SER A 318 3.47 7.12 26.73
N ASN A 319 2.53 8.00 27.05
CA ASN A 319 2.79 9.15 27.92
C ASN A 319 3.30 8.69 29.31
N PRO A 320 4.42 9.23 29.83
CA PRO A 320 4.98 8.83 31.11
C PRO A 320 4.05 9.08 32.31
N ALA A 321 3.01 9.90 32.15
CA ALA A 321 1.98 10.12 33.17
C ALA A 321 1.10 8.87 33.45
N MET A 322 1.16 7.85 32.57
CA MET A 322 0.32 6.65 32.67
C MET A 322 0.82 5.65 33.73
N HIS A 323 0.29 5.76 34.94
CA HIS A 323 0.50 4.80 36.04
C HIS A 323 -0.49 3.62 36.07
N THR A 324 -0.20 2.59 36.87
CA THR A 324 -0.97 1.34 37.02
C THR A 324 -2.47 1.56 37.24
N ARG A 325 -2.85 2.64 37.94
CA ARG A 325 -4.26 2.99 38.20
C ARG A 325 -5.04 3.35 36.93
N HIS A 326 -4.40 4.09 36.01
CA HIS A 326 -4.99 4.47 34.73
C HIS A 326 -5.14 3.26 33.81
N TRP A 327 -4.17 2.35 33.84
CA TRP A 327 -4.25 1.07 33.13
C TRP A 327 -5.38 0.17 33.62
N LYS A 328 -5.59 0.09 34.94
CA LYS A 328 -6.75 -0.63 35.50
C LYS A 328 -8.08 -0.02 35.05
N GLN A 329 -8.15 1.30 34.95
CA GLN A 329 -9.33 1.99 34.43
C GLN A 329 -9.55 1.70 32.94
N LEU A 330 -8.49 1.69 32.14
CA LEU A 330 -8.53 1.36 30.71
C LEU A 330 -9.09 -0.06 30.48
N VAL A 331 -8.59 -1.05 31.21
CA VAL A 331 -9.05 -2.45 31.11
C VAL A 331 -10.53 -2.60 31.47
N ARG A 332 -11.01 -1.83 32.45
CA ARG A 332 -12.41 -1.83 32.84
C ARG A 332 -13.32 -1.29 31.72
N VAL A 333 -12.84 -0.28 30.98
CA VAL A 333 -13.58 0.31 29.87
C VAL A 333 -13.58 -0.59 28.63
N THR A 334 -12.46 -1.23 28.32
CA THR A 334 -12.34 -2.13 27.16
C THR A 334 -12.96 -3.51 27.39
N GLY A 335 -13.47 -3.80 28.60
CA GLY A 335 -14.19 -5.03 28.93
C GLY A 335 -13.33 -6.31 28.93
N GLY A 336 -12.01 -6.20 28.93
CA GLY A 336 -11.07 -7.30 28.66
C GLY A 336 -10.37 -7.93 29.87
N ALA A 337 -10.14 -9.24 29.81
CA ALA A 337 -9.71 -10.17 30.87
C ALA A 337 -8.24 -10.11 31.34
N VAL A 338 -7.49 -9.05 31.02
CA VAL A 338 -6.05 -8.95 31.33
C VAL A 338 -5.85 -8.34 32.72
N GLN A 339 -5.37 -9.13 33.68
CA GLN A 339 -4.88 -8.62 34.95
C GLN A 339 -3.61 -7.82 34.70
N ILE A 340 -3.68 -6.49 34.86
CA ILE A 340 -2.52 -5.62 34.69
C ILE A 340 -1.82 -5.42 36.03
N ASP A 341 -0.67 -6.07 36.16
CA ASP A 341 0.44 -5.70 37.05
C ASP A 341 1.53 -4.90 36.32
N ASN A 342 2.37 -4.19 37.07
CA ASN A 342 3.49 -3.41 36.53
C ASN A 342 4.48 -4.26 35.70
N ASP A 343 4.59 -5.54 36.01
CA ASP A 343 5.46 -6.48 35.31
C ASP A 343 4.84 -7.03 34.02
N THR A 344 3.53 -7.27 34.02
CA THR A 344 2.77 -7.59 32.80
C THR A 344 2.75 -6.40 31.84
N LEU A 345 2.65 -5.16 32.34
CA LEU A 345 2.68 -3.96 31.49
C LEU A 345 4.00 -3.82 30.73
N LYS A 346 5.12 -4.16 31.37
CA LYS A 346 6.47 -4.14 30.77
C LYS A 346 6.74 -5.29 29.80
N ARG A 347 5.99 -6.39 29.91
CA ARG A 347 6.11 -7.57 29.04
C ARG A 347 5.09 -7.58 27.89
N MET A 348 4.05 -6.76 27.99
CA MET A 348 2.96 -6.71 27.03
C MET A 348 3.47 -6.45 25.62
N THR A 349 2.92 -7.23 24.68
CA THR A 349 3.24 -7.13 23.26
C THR A 349 2.24 -6.24 22.52
N LEU A 350 2.59 -5.74 21.33
CA LEU A 350 1.64 -4.97 20.52
C LEU A 350 0.41 -5.80 20.16
N GLY A 351 0.57 -7.11 19.90
CA GLY A 351 -0.56 -7.98 19.56
C GLY A 351 -1.61 -8.06 20.67
N GLU A 352 -1.16 -8.15 21.92
CA GLU A 352 -2.05 -8.13 23.09
C GLU A 352 -2.69 -6.75 23.31
N LEU A 353 -2.03 -5.67 22.91
CA LEU A 353 -2.57 -4.32 23.02
C LEU A 353 -3.63 -4.06 21.94
N LEU A 354 -3.41 -4.54 20.72
CA LEU A 354 -4.37 -4.43 19.61
C LEU A 354 -5.59 -5.33 19.83
N SER A 355 -5.44 -6.48 20.49
CA SER A 355 -6.57 -7.38 20.79
C SER A 355 -7.56 -6.80 21.81
N LEU A 356 -7.16 -5.79 22.59
CA LEU A 356 -8.05 -5.05 23.48
C LEU A 356 -9.06 -4.16 22.73
N GLY A 357 -8.95 -4.04 21.41
CA GLY A 357 -9.95 -3.32 20.61
C GLY A 357 -9.96 -1.81 20.90
N LEU A 358 -8.78 -1.21 21.13
CA LEU A 358 -8.65 0.21 21.50
C LEU A 358 -9.33 1.16 20.51
N GLN A 359 -9.40 0.79 19.23
CA GLN A 359 -10.06 1.56 18.18
C GLN A 359 -11.55 1.81 18.45
N LYS A 360 -12.22 0.91 19.19
CA LYS A 360 -13.65 1.03 19.52
C LYS A 360 -13.92 2.01 20.67
N HIS A 361 -12.89 2.31 21.47
CA HIS A 361 -12.96 3.12 22.68
C HIS A 361 -11.97 4.30 22.66
N GLY A 362 -11.68 4.83 21.48
CA GLY A 362 -10.64 5.86 21.30
C GLY A 362 -10.84 7.11 22.16
N ASP A 363 -12.08 7.57 22.32
CA ASP A 363 -12.41 8.75 23.14
C ASP A 363 -12.19 8.49 24.64
N ASP A 364 -12.54 7.29 25.10
CA ASP A 364 -12.33 6.90 26.49
C ASP A 364 -10.84 6.78 26.82
N VAL A 365 -10.06 6.20 25.90
CA VAL A 365 -8.59 6.10 26.03
C VAL A 365 -7.99 7.50 26.16
N ARG A 366 -8.38 8.43 25.27
CA ARG A 366 -7.89 9.81 25.29
C ARG A 366 -8.28 10.53 26.58
N ALA A 367 -9.50 10.33 27.07
CA ALA A 367 -9.96 10.89 28.34
C ALA A 367 -9.14 10.38 29.53
N ILE A 368 -8.79 9.09 29.55
CA ILE A 368 -7.94 8.49 30.59
C ILE A 368 -6.53 9.06 30.55
N VAL A 369 -5.93 9.21 29.36
CA VAL A 369 -4.59 9.81 29.20
C VAL A 369 -4.60 11.27 29.65
N GLN A 370 -5.61 12.06 29.28
CA GLN A 370 -5.75 13.45 29.74
C GLN A 370 -5.91 13.54 31.25
N ARG A 371 -6.64 12.60 31.86
CA ARG A 371 -6.71 12.50 33.32
C ARG A 371 -5.35 12.19 33.94
N ALA A 372 -4.61 11.25 33.36
CA ALA A 372 -3.28 10.89 33.82
C ALA A 372 -2.29 12.07 33.79
N VAL A 373 -2.33 12.88 32.73
CA VAL A 373 -1.50 14.11 32.63
C VAL A 373 -1.85 15.12 33.71
N LYS A 374 -3.15 15.32 33.98
CA LYS A 374 -3.60 16.20 35.07
C LYS A 374 -3.16 15.69 36.44
N ASP A 375 -3.28 14.38 36.66
CA ASP A 375 -2.82 13.72 37.88
C ASP A 375 -1.32 13.92 38.12
N LEU A 376 -0.48 13.76 37.09
CA LEU A 376 0.96 13.97 37.19
C LEU A 376 1.30 15.44 37.52
N SER A 377 0.56 16.38 36.93
CA SER A 377 0.70 17.81 37.23
C SER A 377 0.39 18.12 38.70
N ILE A 378 -0.68 17.53 39.25
CA ILE A 378 -1.05 17.64 40.67
C ILE A 378 0.06 17.04 41.55
N GLU A 379 0.55 15.84 41.23
CA GLU A 379 1.64 15.21 41.98
C GLU A 379 2.91 16.06 41.99
N HIS A 380 3.28 16.63 40.85
CA HIS A 380 4.44 17.51 40.75
C HIS A 380 4.24 18.79 41.57
N SER A 381 3.08 19.43 41.48
CA SER A 381 2.79 20.64 42.28
C SER A 381 2.82 20.36 43.79
N LEU A 382 2.27 19.23 44.25
CA LEU A 382 2.30 18.85 45.66
C LEU A 382 3.74 18.62 46.16
N LYS A 383 4.60 17.97 45.35
CA LYS A 383 6.03 17.80 45.65
C LYS A 383 6.75 19.15 45.71
N THR A 384 6.49 20.05 44.75
CA THR A 384 7.04 21.40 44.75
C THR A 384 6.63 22.17 46.01
N TYR A 385 5.36 22.08 46.43
CA TYR A 385 4.91 22.72 47.67
C TYR A 385 5.63 22.15 48.90
N GLU A 386 5.79 20.83 48.96
CA GLU A 386 6.56 20.20 50.04
C GLU A 386 8.00 20.72 50.10
N GLU A 387 8.70 20.79 48.97
CA GLU A 387 10.07 21.30 48.87
C GLU A 387 10.17 22.79 49.25
N VAL A 388 9.25 23.62 48.77
CA VAL A 388 9.22 25.06 49.08
C VAL A 388 8.99 25.29 50.58
N TRP A 389 8.02 24.62 51.20
CA TRP A 389 7.70 24.83 52.61
C TRP A 389 8.70 24.17 53.57
N LEU A 390 9.40 23.12 53.15
CA LEU A 390 10.53 22.57 53.90
C LEU A 390 11.78 23.45 53.84
N SER A 391 11.95 24.26 52.79
CA SER A 391 13.09 25.17 52.62
C SER A 391 12.82 26.61 53.08
N LYS A 392 11.56 27.03 53.25
CA LYS A 392 11.21 28.39 53.69
C LYS A 392 11.61 28.63 55.15
N LEU A 393 12.46 29.63 55.39
CA LEU A 393 12.92 30.06 56.72
C LEU A 393 12.39 31.46 57.04
N PHE A 394 12.11 31.73 58.32
CA PHE A 394 11.83 33.05 58.83
C PHE A 394 13.09 33.93 58.82
N GLU A 395 12.93 35.18 58.39
CA GLU A 395 13.94 36.22 58.56
C GLU A 395 13.80 36.83 59.95
N LEU A 396 14.86 36.73 60.76
CA LEU A 396 14.92 37.27 62.11
C LEU A 396 15.84 38.51 62.13
N LYS A 397 15.39 39.60 62.76
CA LYS A 397 16.19 40.82 62.99
C LYS A 397 16.30 41.09 64.49
N ASP A 398 17.50 41.38 64.97
CA ASP A 398 17.73 41.77 66.36
C ASP A 398 16.97 43.04 66.75
N HIS A 399 16.41 43.01 67.95
CA HIS A 399 15.66 44.08 68.58
C HIS A 399 16.60 45.12 69.20
N GLU A 400 16.21 46.40 69.16
CA GLU A 400 17.11 47.52 69.46
C GLU A 400 17.40 47.68 70.97
N THR A 401 16.49 47.21 71.84
CA THR A 401 16.59 47.36 73.30
C THR A 401 16.87 46.05 74.06
N GLY A 402 17.12 44.92 73.37
CA GLY A 402 17.39 43.64 74.06
C GLY A 402 17.92 42.50 73.16
N PRO A 403 18.34 41.36 73.74
CA PRO A 403 18.95 40.23 73.03
C PRO A 403 17.92 39.31 72.33
N LEU A 404 16.90 39.89 71.72
CA LEU A 404 15.81 39.19 71.04
C LEU A 404 15.86 39.43 69.54
N SER A 405 15.72 38.38 68.74
CA SER A 405 15.53 38.53 67.29
C SER A 405 14.05 38.39 66.94
N LEU A 406 13.44 39.43 66.36
CA LEU A 406 12.04 39.53 65.96
C LEU A 406 11.81 39.11 64.51
N LEU A 407 10.59 38.67 64.19
CA LEU A 407 10.22 38.35 62.81
C LEU A 407 10.21 39.63 61.96
N LYS A 408 10.90 39.60 60.81
CA LYS A 408 10.92 40.68 59.81
C LYS A 408 10.63 40.10 58.42
N ASN A 409 10.18 40.96 57.50
CA ASN A 409 10.00 40.63 56.08
C ASN A 409 9.08 39.41 55.84
N THR A 410 7.94 39.37 56.53
CA THR A 410 6.95 38.28 56.43
C THR A 410 6.01 38.40 55.22
N ALA A 411 5.97 39.54 54.54
CA ALA A 411 5.17 39.76 53.32
C ALA A 411 5.38 38.69 52.23
N PRO A 412 6.61 38.33 51.81
CA PRO A 412 6.83 37.28 50.80
C PRO A 412 6.41 35.87 51.26
N ILE A 413 6.17 35.66 52.56
CA ILE A 413 5.64 34.39 53.07
C ILE A 413 4.11 34.37 52.91
N PHE A 414 3.44 35.50 53.14
CA PHE A 414 2.00 35.64 52.91
C PHE A 414 1.62 35.58 51.44
N ASP A 415 2.38 36.25 50.57
CA ASP A 415 2.14 36.21 49.11
C ASP A 415 2.22 34.76 48.57
N GLU A 416 3.24 34.01 49.02
CA GLU A 416 3.42 32.60 48.65
C GLU A 416 2.33 31.70 49.24
N LEU A 417 1.87 32.01 50.45
CA LEU A 417 0.80 31.29 51.13
C LEU A 417 -0.53 31.48 50.41
N GLU A 418 -0.90 32.71 50.07
CA GLU A 418 -2.13 33.02 49.33
C GLU A 418 -2.12 32.34 47.96
N SER A 419 -1.01 32.47 47.22
CA SER A 419 -0.82 31.82 45.92
C SER A 419 -1.00 30.30 45.99
N HIS A 420 -0.34 29.64 46.95
CA HIS A 420 -0.45 28.19 47.13
C HIS A 420 -1.82 27.75 47.64
N GLN A 421 -2.49 28.54 48.48
CA GLN A 421 -3.87 28.24 48.92
C GLN A 421 -4.87 28.30 47.77
N VAL A 422 -4.80 29.35 46.92
CA VAL A 422 -5.64 29.47 45.72
C VAL A 422 -5.40 28.31 44.76
N ALA A 423 -4.13 27.92 44.56
CA ALA A 423 -3.77 26.78 43.74
C ALA A 423 -4.33 25.45 44.29
N LEU A 424 -4.20 25.21 45.60
CA LEU A 424 -4.76 24.02 46.26
C LEU A 424 -6.30 23.99 46.19
N GLN A 425 -6.97 25.13 46.31
CA GLN A 425 -8.43 25.23 46.18
C GLN A 425 -8.89 24.95 44.74
N THR A 426 -8.13 25.40 43.75
CA THR A 426 -8.37 25.08 42.34
C THR A 426 -8.15 23.59 42.07
N MET A 427 -7.13 22.97 42.68
CA MET A 427 -6.91 21.53 42.59
C MET A 427 -8.05 20.74 43.26
N GLN A 428 -8.56 21.18 44.41
CA GLN A 428 -9.65 20.53 45.14
C GLN A 428 -10.97 20.50 44.35
N THR A 429 -11.26 21.57 43.59
CA THR A 429 -12.47 21.66 42.76
C THR A 429 -12.33 20.90 41.44
N SER A 430 -11.12 20.48 41.06
CA SER A 430 -10.87 19.67 39.88
C SER A 430 -11.35 18.23 40.08
N SER A 431 -12.11 17.70 39.12
CA SER A 431 -12.53 16.30 39.08
C SER A 431 -11.38 15.30 39.01
N ALA A 432 -10.16 15.76 38.70
CA ALA A 432 -8.94 14.96 38.68
C ALA A 432 -8.36 14.70 40.08
N ALA A 433 -8.75 15.47 41.10
CA ALA A 433 -8.19 15.33 42.45
C ALA A 433 -8.58 14.02 43.16
N GLY A 434 -9.43 13.16 42.59
CA GLY A 434 -9.99 11.99 43.27
C GLY A 434 -8.98 11.14 44.05
N SER A 435 -7.80 10.85 43.51
CA SER A 435 -6.76 10.07 44.22
C SER A 435 -5.83 10.89 45.12
N PHE A 436 -5.78 12.21 44.94
CA PHE A 436 -4.90 13.13 45.66
C PHE A 436 -5.65 14.05 46.63
N LEU A 437 -6.98 13.92 46.73
CA LEU A 437 -7.86 14.78 47.50
C LEU A 437 -7.43 14.84 48.97
N ASP A 438 -7.10 13.69 49.55
CA ASP A 438 -6.64 13.60 50.94
C ASP A 438 -5.32 14.35 51.17
N GLU A 439 -4.40 14.30 50.21
CA GLU A 439 -3.12 15.00 50.28
C GLU A 439 -3.29 16.51 50.08
N VAL A 440 -4.11 16.91 49.11
CA VAL A 440 -4.49 18.31 48.86
C VAL A 440 -5.16 18.90 50.11
N MET A 441 -6.12 18.19 50.72
CA MET A 441 -6.80 18.63 51.94
C MET A 441 -5.84 18.75 53.14
N LYS A 442 -4.89 17.81 53.27
CA LYS A 442 -3.85 17.88 54.31
C LYS A 442 -2.99 19.13 54.12
N TRP A 443 -2.54 19.42 52.90
CA TRP A 443 -1.74 20.62 52.61
C TRP A 443 -2.54 21.91 52.80
N GLN A 444 -3.79 21.95 52.35
CA GLN A 444 -4.68 23.09 52.55
C GLN A 444 -4.86 23.40 54.04
N LYS A 445 -5.15 22.39 54.87
CA LYS A 445 -5.26 22.55 56.32
C LYS A 445 -3.95 22.99 56.96
N ARG A 446 -2.81 22.46 56.50
CA ARG A 446 -1.47 22.85 56.98
C ARG A 446 -1.22 24.34 56.71
N LEU A 447 -1.46 24.81 55.48
CA LEU A 447 -1.24 26.22 55.12
C LEU A 447 -2.21 27.16 55.83
N GLN A 448 -3.48 26.79 55.99
CA GLN A 448 -4.45 27.57 56.80
C GLN A 448 -4.00 27.68 58.25
N THR A 449 -3.45 26.61 58.82
CA THR A 449 -2.90 26.64 60.18
C THR A 449 -1.70 27.57 60.26
N VAL A 450 -0.79 27.53 59.27
CA VAL A 450 0.38 28.42 59.18
C VAL A 450 -0.06 29.88 59.12
N GLU A 451 -1.05 30.21 58.29
CA GLU A 451 -1.58 31.56 58.13
C GLU A 451 -2.18 32.10 59.43
N ALA A 452 -3.06 31.33 60.07
CA ALA A 452 -3.71 31.72 61.31
C ALA A 452 -2.69 31.94 62.43
N VAL A 453 -1.72 31.02 62.53
CA VAL A 453 -0.64 31.10 63.52
C VAL A 453 0.27 32.29 63.26
N LEU A 454 0.70 32.52 62.02
CA LEU A 454 1.59 33.62 61.67
C LEU A 454 0.91 34.99 61.88
N SER A 455 -0.37 35.10 61.52
CA SER A 455 -1.16 36.32 61.71
C SER A 455 -1.32 36.66 63.20
N MET A 456 -1.65 35.65 64.02
CA MET A 456 -1.74 35.81 65.47
C MET A 456 -0.38 36.17 66.08
N TRP A 457 0.70 35.53 65.63
CA TRP A 457 2.06 35.82 66.11
C TRP A 457 2.45 37.26 65.82
N LEU A 458 2.21 37.77 64.61
CA LEU A 458 2.53 39.16 64.28
C LEU A 458 1.72 40.16 65.10
N GLN A 459 0.43 39.88 65.37
CA GLN A 459 -0.38 40.71 66.28
C GLN A 459 0.17 40.69 67.71
N VAL A 460 0.60 39.53 68.20
CA VAL A 460 1.22 39.41 69.53
C VAL A 460 2.55 40.16 69.57
N GLN A 461 3.38 40.05 68.52
CA GLN A 461 4.65 40.77 68.42
C GLN A 461 4.43 42.29 68.39
N GLU A 462 3.44 42.79 67.65
CA GLU A 462 3.10 44.21 67.60
C GLU A 462 2.61 44.74 68.94
N LYS A 463 1.67 44.03 69.59
CA LYS A 463 1.18 44.41 70.93
C LYS A 463 2.28 44.33 71.97
N TRP A 464 3.15 43.32 71.90
CA TRP A 464 4.28 43.18 72.82
C TRP A 464 5.25 44.35 72.68
N LEU A 465 5.57 44.79 71.46
CA LEU A 465 6.40 45.99 71.22
C LEU A 465 5.79 47.25 71.83
N GLN A 466 4.49 47.49 71.60
CA GLN A 466 3.79 48.64 72.18
C GLN A 466 3.80 48.63 73.72
N ILE A 467 3.61 47.45 74.31
CA ILE A 467 3.59 47.29 75.76
C ILE A 467 5.01 47.40 76.34
N GLU A 468 6.03 46.88 75.67
CA GLU A 468 7.44 47.01 76.08
C GLU A 468 7.88 48.48 76.12
N GLU A 469 7.53 49.28 75.12
CA GLU A 469 7.80 50.72 75.10
C GLU A 469 7.17 51.45 76.30
N VAL A 470 5.95 51.08 76.68
CA VAL A 470 5.24 51.67 77.83
C VAL A 470 5.91 51.31 79.16
N TRP A 471 6.36 50.06 79.33
CA TRP A 471 7.02 49.61 80.55
C TRP A 471 8.52 49.92 80.62
N LEU A 472 9.12 50.54 79.61
CA LEU A 472 10.49 51.06 79.70
C LEU A 472 10.61 52.14 80.80
N HIS A 473 9.51 52.85 81.11
CA HIS A 473 9.45 53.86 82.16
C HIS A 473 9.24 53.25 83.56
N ASP A 474 10.25 53.34 84.44
CA ASP A 474 10.23 52.73 85.78
C ASP A 474 9.16 53.31 86.73
N GLU A 475 8.65 54.51 86.46
CA GLU A 475 7.57 55.12 87.25
C GLU A 475 6.25 54.36 87.14
N LEU A 476 5.93 53.82 85.95
CA LEU A 476 4.71 53.03 85.73
C LEU A 476 4.80 51.63 86.37
N LYS A 477 6.00 51.04 86.43
CA LYS A 477 6.25 49.75 87.10
C LYS A 477 5.94 49.82 88.60
N GLN A 478 6.20 50.96 89.24
CA GLN A 478 5.91 51.15 90.67
C GLN A 478 4.43 51.45 90.94
N ALA A 479 3.71 52.04 89.98
CA ALA A 479 2.29 52.38 90.10
C ALA A 479 1.36 51.16 89.93
N LEU A 480 1.72 50.19 89.08
CA LEU A 480 0.90 49.02 88.75
C LEU A 480 1.71 47.70 88.86
N PRO A 481 1.99 47.22 90.09
CA PRO A 481 2.86 46.06 90.32
C PRO A 481 2.23 44.73 89.87
N THR A 482 0.90 44.61 89.89
CA THR A 482 0.19 43.40 89.46
C THR A 482 0.32 43.20 87.94
N ASP A 483 0.09 44.26 87.16
CA ASP A 483 0.17 44.22 85.69
C ASP A 483 1.61 44.09 85.21
N SER A 484 2.56 44.69 85.93
CA SER A 484 4.00 44.52 85.66
C SER A 484 4.46 43.07 85.83
N ASN A 485 3.97 42.36 86.85
CA ASN A 485 4.27 40.94 87.06
C ASN A 485 3.65 40.03 85.98
N LEU A 486 2.42 40.34 85.54
CA LEU A 486 1.77 39.64 84.42
C LEU A 486 2.55 39.85 83.11
N PHE A 487 2.96 41.08 82.83
CA PHE A 487 3.81 41.37 81.67
C PHE A 487 5.16 40.67 81.74
N ALA A 488 5.80 40.58 82.92
CA ALA A 488 7.05 39.85 83.08
C ALA A 488 6.91 38.33 82.81
N GLN A 489 5.74 37.76 83.04
CA GLN A 489 5.44 36.38 82.66
C GLN A 489 5.27 36.24 81.14
N ILE A 490 4.44 37.08 80.53
CA ILE A 490 4.21 37.11 79.08
C ILE A 490 5.52 37.34 78.32
N ASN A 491 6.36 38.25 78.83
CA ASN A 491 7.66 38.54 78.25
C ASN A 491 8.57 37.31 78.28
N ARG A 492 8.64 36.58 79.41
CA ARG A 492 9.41 35.33 79.50
C ARG A 492 8.91 34.28 78.50
N ASP A 493 7.59 34.11 78.37
CA ASP A 493 6.99 33.15 77.44
C ASP A 493 7.26 33.54 75.98
N PHE A 494 7.19 34.82 75.65
CA PHE A 494 7.55 35.36 74.33
C PHE A 494 9.05 35.15 74.02
N HIS A 495 9.93 35.41 74.99
CA HIS A 495 11.37 35.11 74.85
C HIS A 495 11.66 33.63 74.59
N LEU A 496 10.93 32.72 75.24
CA LEU A 496 11.06 31.29 75.01
C LEU A 496 10.60 30.90 73.60
N LEU A 497 9.49 31.48 73.12
CA LEU A 497 8.99 31.29 71.76
C LEU A 497 10.02 31.75 70.71
N MET A 498 10.56 32.97 70.86
CA MET A 498 11.52 33.53 69.90
C MET A 498 12.85 32.76 69.89
N ARG A 499 13.38 32.36 71.05
CA ARG A 499 14.58 31.49 71.12
C ARG A 499 14.36 30.10 70.51
N ALA A 500 13.16 29.54 70.66
CA ALA A 500 12.82 28.26 70.05
C ALA A 500 12.69 28.36 68.52
N THR A 501 12.42 29.55 68.01
CA THR A 501 12.30 29.89 66.58
C THR A 501 13.68 30.15 65.97
N GLU A 502 14.55 30.85 66.69
CA GLU A 502 15.95 31.06 66.32
C GLU A 502 16.71 29.73 66.13
N ARG A 503 16.45 28.73 66.99
CA ARG A 503 17.04 27.38 66.87
C ARG A 503 16.54 26.59 65.66
N ASN A 504 15.36 26.89 65.14
CA ASN A 504 14.74 26.18 64.03
C ASN A 504 13.87 27.16 63.23
N PRO A 505 14.44 27.96 62.32
CA PRO A 505 13.70 29.04 61.67
C PRO A 505 12.73 28.58 60.58
N ASN A 506 12.50 27.28 60.38
CA ASN A 506 11.59 26.80 59.36
C ASN A 506 10.13 27.19 59.66
N VAL A 507 9.47 27.81 58.69
CA VAL A 507 8.12 28.39 58.83
C VAL A 507 7.09 27.31 59.15
N LEU A 508 7.11 26.19 58.42
CA LEU A 508 6.17 25.08 58.57
C LEU A 508 6.30 24.43 59.95
N MET A 509 7.53 24.18 60.41
CA MET A 509 7.81 23.51 61.68
C MET A 509 7.48 24.40 62.88
N CYS A 510 7.73 25.70 62.80
CA CYS A 510 7.41 26.65 63.86
C CYS A 510 5.90 26.82 64.04
N CYS A 511 5.14 26.93 62.95
CA CYS A 511 3.69 27.11 63.02
C CYS A 511 2.91 25.83 63.35
N GLN A 512 3.52 24.65 63.22
CA GLN A 512 2.88 23.36 63.56
C GLN A 512 3.16 22.88 65.00
N ARG A 513 3.94 23.62 65.79
CA ARG A 513 4.20 23.29 67.20
C ARG A 513 2.94 23.50 68.06
N LYS A 514 2.26 22.39 68.37
CA LYS A 514 1.06 22.36 69.22
C LYS A 514 1.23 22.95 70.63
N SER A 515 2.45 22.94 71.17
CA SER A 515 2.73 23.35 72.56
C SER A 515 2.95 24.85 72.76
N SER A 516 3.11 25.63 71.69
CA SER A 516 3.43 27.06 71.80
C SER A 516 2.19 27.96 71.87
N PHE A 517 1.05 27.55 71.28
CA PHE A 517 -0.14 28.40 71.14
C PHE A 517 -1.25 28.14 72.17
N THR A 518 -1.23 27.01 72.88
CA THR A 518 -2.15 26.75 73.99
C THR A 518 -1.91 27.67 75.19
N LEU A 519 -0.76 28.35 75.26
CA LEU A 519 -0.45 29.33 76.30
C LEU A 519 -1.01 30.73 75.99
N HIS A 520 -1.55 30.99 74.79
CA HIS A 520 -1.97 32.35 74.37
C HIS A 520 -3.49 32.50 74.20
N SER A 521 -4.29 31.44 74.24
CA SER A 521 -5.76 31.59 74.28
C SER A 521 -6.23 32.25 75.57
N ASP A 522 -5.51 32.05 76.67
CA ASP A 522 -5.89 32.56 77.99
C ASP A 522 -5.50 34.05 78.16
N VAL A 523 -4.65 34.59 77.27
CA VAL A 523 -4.18 35.99 77.33
C VAL A 523 -5.13 36.96 76.62
N LEU A 524 -5.97 36.48 75.69
CA LEU A 524 -6.99 37.31 75.01
C LEU A 524 -8.34 37.38 75.76
N LEU A 525 -8.48 36.69 76.89
CA LEU A 525 -9.67 36.75 77.76
C LEU A 525 -9.52 37.75 78.92
N ILE A 526 -8.43 38.52 78.96
CA ILE A 526 -8.31 39.67 79.87
C ILE A 526 -8.78 40.89 79.09
N ASN A 527 -10.09 41.12 79.14
CA ASN A 527 -10.78 42.33 78.71
C ASN A 527 -11.33 43.03 79.96
#